data_AF-A0A7V5BCK6-F1
#
_entry.id   AF-A0A7V5BCK6-F1
#
_cell.length_a   1.000
_cell.length_b   1.000
_cell.length_c   1.000
_cell.angle_alpha   90.00
_cell.angle_beta   90.00
_cell.angle_gamma   90.00
#
_symmetry.space_group_name_H-M   'P 1'
#
loop_
_entity.id
_entity.type
_entity.pdbx_description
1 polymer ?
#
loop_
_entity_poly.entity_id
_entity_poly.type
_entity_poly.pdbx_seq_one_letter_code
_entity_poly.pdbx_strand_id
1 'polypeptide(L)'
;MKNLLAIFIFVFMIASYAFTQPSAYQKAMGRALGALGQAETTEDLQKAGNQFQRISTQMPNEWLPYYYQSLALTRMSFEEKERGDELADEAQRILDLAKPLVTEAKDKAEVKTLQGMIYTAKLVVDPMSRGQLYSAMSGKAYQEALQLDPTNPRARLMSIRSKMGAAQFFKQDLFPFIQQAKVLLDEWDNFTPTSKLHPNWGKKIAQSVAKADIKSEKSSKRTAKLAKSLENSSAQTTPPDSLLGFSIEATITGLRSNDGVILISLQNNQKEIVKRKKATIQNKQAVVQFDGLQPGTYALKYIHDENNDGKLNFGFMHIPSEGYGYANNARGSMGPPAFEKTTFPLQSNLKMTLSTMYH
;
A
#
# COMPACT_ATOMS: atom_id res chain seq x y z
N MET A 1 49.59 -36.08 -24.21
CA MET A 1 49.41 -34.85 -23.40
C MET A 1 49.42 -33.56 -24.22
N LYS A 2 50.21 -33.42 -25.29
CA LYS A 2 50.19 -32.21 -26.15
C LYS A 2 48.84 -31.94 -26.86
N ASN A 3 48.08 -33.00 -27.19
CA ASN A 3 46.77 -32.87 -27.83
C ASN A 3 45.60 -32.64 -26.86
N LEU A 4 45.82 -32.78 -25.54
CA LEU A 4 44.80 -32.46 -24.53
C LEU A 4 44.85 -30.97 -24.13
N LEU A 5 46.04 -30.36 -24.20
CA LEU A 5 46.22 -28.94 -23.87
C LEU A 5 45.60 -28.00 -24.93
N ALA A 6 45.62 -28.40 -26.21
CA ALA A 6 45.01 -27.63 -27.30
C ALA A 6 43.46 -27.61 -27.22
N ILE A 7 42.85 -28.68 -26.72
CA ILE A 7 41.40 -28.77 -26.52
C ILE A 7 40.97 -27.90 -25.33
N PHE A 8 41.80 -27.78 -24.29
CA PHE A 8 41.50 -26.92 -23.14
C PHE A 8 41.59 -25.42 -23.47
N ILE A 9 42.47 -25.02 -24.39
CA ILE A 9 42.56 -23.63 -24.87
C ILE A 9 41.41 -23.30 -25.85
N PHE A 10 40.91 -24.29 -26.61
CA PHE A 10 39.77 -24.09 -27.52
C PHE A 10 38.43 -24.00 -26.78
N VAL A 11 38.25 -24.75 -25.68
CA VAL A 11 37.04 -24.67 -24.84
C VAL A 11 37.00 -23.39 -23.98
N PHE A 12 38.15 -22.78 -23.67
CA PHE A 12 38.21 -21.50 -22.96
C PHE A 12 37.91 -20.28 -23.85
N MET A 13 37.95 -20.43 -25.18
CA MET A 13 37.63 -19.36 -26.14
C MET A 13 36.12 -19.21 -26.44
N ILE A 14 35.26 -20.10 -25.92
CA ILE A 14 33.79 -20.02 -26.08
C ILE A 14 33.12 -19.30 -24.89
N ALA A 15 33.88 -18.93 -23.85
CA ALA A 15 33.43 -17.95 -22.87
C ALA A 15 33.68 -16.51 -23.40
N SER A 16 33.36 -16.26 -24.67
CA SER A 16 33.12 -14.91 -25.13
C SER A 16 31.86 -14.47 -24.39
N TYR A 17 32.02 -13.64 -23.36
CA TYR A 17 30.94 -12.80 -22.87
C TYR A 17 30.44 -12.02 -24.09
N ALA A 18 29.42 -12.55 -24.76
CA ALA A 18 28.68 -11.80 -25.75
C ALA A 18 28.07 -10.63 -24.98
N PHE A 19 28.78 -9.49 -24.99
CA PHE A 19 28.18 -8.21 -24.68
C PHE A 19 27.13 -8.00 -25.77
N THR A 20 25.95 -8.58 -25.57
CA THR A 20 24.84 -8.49 -26.52
C THR A 20 24.47 -7.02 -26.60
N GLN A 21 24.86 -6.41 -27.72
CA GLN A 21 24.52 -5.02 -28.01
C GLN A 21 23.01 -4.86 -27.88
N PRO A 22 22.52 -3.78 -27.24
CA PRO A 22 21.09 -3.58 -27.11
C PRO A 22 20.42 -3.60 -28.49
N SER A 23 19.27 -4.28 -28.59
CA SER A 23 18.52 -4.37 -29.84
C SER A 23 18.11 -2.97 -30.34
N ALA A 24 17.78 -2.85 -31.63
CA ALA A 24 17.28 -1.58 -32.19
C ALA A 24 16.07 -1.05 -31.38
N TYR A 25 15.17 -1.95 -30.95
CA TYR A 25 14.06 -1.64 -30.07
C TYR A 25 14.50 -1.12 -28.71
N GLN A 26 15.43 -1.80 -28.03
CA GLN A 26 15.95 -1.35 -26.73
C GLN A 26 16.62 0.02 -26.81
N LYS A 27 17.37 0.30 -27.89
CA LYS A 27 17.98 1.62 -28.13
C LYS A 27 16.93 2.70 -28.39
N ALA A 28 15.91 2.42 -29.21
CA ALA A 28 14.84 3.35 -29.49
C ALA A 28 14.02 3.67 -28.23
N MET A 29 13.59 2.65 -27.50
CA MET A 29 12.87 2.79 -26.23
C MET A 29 13.71 3.51 -25.17
N GLY A 30 14.99 3.17 -25.02
CA GLY A 30 15.87 3.85 -24.06
C GLY A 30 15.98 5.36 -24.31
N ARG A 31 16.10 5.79 -25.56
CA ARG A 31 16.09 7.21 -25.93
C ARG A 31 14.76 7.90 -25.61
N ALA A 32 13.64 7.27 -25.97
CA ALA A 32 12.31 7.80 -25.72
C ALA A 32 11.99 7.90 -24.21
N LEU A 33 12.40 6.90 -23.42
CA LEU A 33 12.29 6.91 -21.96
C LEU A 33 13.15 7.99 -21.31
N GLY A 34 14.37 8.19 -21.82
CA GLY A 34 15.23 9.30 -21.40
C GLY A 34 14.56 10.66 -21.63
N ALA A 35 14.00 10.87 -22.81
CA ALA A 35 13.25 12.09 -23.13
C ALA A 35 12.02 12.29 -22.22
N LEU A 36 11.22 11.24 -22.00
CA LEU A 36 10.05 11.30 -21.12
C LEU A 36 10.41 11.60 -19.66
N GLY A 37 11.52 11.03 -19.17
CA GLY A 37 12.01 11.24 -17.81
C GLY A 37 12.56 12.63 -17.53
N GLN A 38 13.01 13.33 -18.59
CA GLN A 38 13.50 14.71 -18.54
C GLN A 38 12.44 15.74 -18.96
N ALA A 39 11.26 15.30 -19.40
CA ALA A 39 10.20 16.18 -19.86
C ALA A 39 9.60 17.01 -18.71
N GLU A 40 9.70 18.34 -18.85
CA GLU A 40 9.17 19.34 -17.89
C GLU A 40 7.97 20.11 -18.45
N THR A 41 7.86 20.21 -19.78
CA THR A 41 6.77 20.94 -20.45
C THR A 41 5.83 20.00 -21.23
N THR A 42 4.65 20.51 -21.61
CA THR A 42 3.71 19.77 -22.47
C THR A 42 4.29 19.55 -23.88
N GLU A 43 5.17 20.44 -24.35
CA GLU A 43 5.92 20.26 -25.59
C GLU A 43 6.92 19.09 -25.50
N ASP A 44 7.66 18.98 -24.38
CA ASP A 44 8.59 17.87 -24.17
C ASP A 44 7.85 16.53 -24.07
N LEU A 45 6.71 16.52 -23.39
CA LEU A 45 5.83 15.35 -23.31
C LEU A 45 5.30 14.95 -24.68
N GLN A 46 4.88 15.90 -25.51
CA GLN A 46 4.44 15.64 -26.87
C GLN A 46 5.58 15.05 -27.72
N LYS A 47 6.78 15.62 -27.64
CA LYS A 47 7.97 15.10 -28.35
C LYS A 47 8.30 13.67 -27.92
N ALA A 48 8.24 13.37 -26.62
CA ALA A 48 8.44 12.02 -26.10
C ALA A 48 7.33 11.06 -26.57
N GLY A 49 6.07 11.46 -26.46
CA GLY A 49 4.91 10.71 -26.95
C GLY A 49 5.02 10.35 -28.44
N ASN A 50 5.45 11.29 -29.28
CA ASN A 50 5.67 11.07 -30.70
C ASN A 50 6.80 10.07 -30.99
N GLN A 51 7.81 9.97 -30.12
CA GLN A 51 8.85 8.94 -30.24
C GLN A 51 8.25 7.55 -29.98
N PHE A 52 7.45 7.40 -28.93
CA PHE A 52 6.77 6.13 -28.64
C PHE A 52 5.79 5.73 -29.75
N GLN A 53 5.02 6.69 -30.28
CA GLN A 53 4.12 6.45 -31.42
C GLN A 53 4.87 5.86 -32.62
N ARG A 54 6.02 6.45 -33.01
CA ARG A 54 6.86 5.92 -34.09
C ARG A 54 7.37 4.52 -33.80
N ILE A 55 7.74 4.23 -32.55
CA ILE A 55 8.19 2.90 -32.13
C ILE A 55 7.04 1.89 -32.25
N SER A 56 5.83 2.20 -31.77
CA SER A 56 4.67 1.32 -31.92
C SER A 56 4.29 1.07 -33.38
N THR A 57 4.44 2.06 -34.28
CA THR A 57 4.19 1.85 -35.72
C THR A 57 5.15 0.83 -36.33
N GLN A 58 6.42 0.83 -35.89
CA GLN A 58 7.44 -0.10 -36.38
C GLN A 58 7.39 -1.47 -35.67
N MET A 59 6.94 -1.48 -34.42
CA MET A 59 6.93 -2.64 -33.52
C MET A 59 5.53 -2.83 -32.91
N PRO A 60 4.50 -3.16 -33.71
CA PRO A 60 3.10 -3.14 -33.26
C PRO A 60 2.74 -4.21 -32.23
N ASN A 61 3.57 -5.23 -32.05
CA ASN A 61 3.36 -6.30 -31.09
C ASN A 61 3.95 -5.98 -29.70
N GLU A 62 4.62 -4.84 -29.55
CA GLU A 62 5.22 -4.40 -28.29
C GLU A 62 4.24 -3.47 -27.56
N TRP A 63 3.84 -3.82 -26.34
CA TRP A 63 2.85 -3.05 -25.57
C TRP A 63 3.42 -1.78 -24.92
N LEU A 64 4.71 -1.79 -24.57
CA LEU A 64 5.37 -0.71 -23.83
C LEU A 64 5.34 0.64 -24.56
N PRO A 65 5.60 0.76 -25.88
CA PRO A 65 5.46 2.02 -26.60
C PRO A 65 4.06 2.64 -26.44
N TYR A 66 2.99 1.85 -26.60
CA TYR A 66 1.62 2.33 -26.38
C TYR A 66 1.40 2.80 -24.95
N TYR A 67 1.86 2.03 -23.95
CA TYR A 67 1.77 2.42 -22.54
C TYR A 67 2.44 3.78 -22.29
N TYR A 68 3.67 4.00 -22.77
CA TYR A 68 4.39 5.23 -22.49
C TYR A 68 3.88 6.43 -23.29
N GLN A 69 3.38 6.21 -24.52
CA GLN A 69 2.66 7.26 -25.25
C GLN A 69 1.40 7.69 -24.47
N SER A 70 0.62 6.73 -24.00
CA SER A 70 -0.56 7.00 -23.17
C SER A 70 -0.20 7.72 -21.86
N LEU A 71 0.91 7.35 -21.21
CA LEU A 71 1.41 8.03 -20.01
C LEU A 71 1.78 9.49 -20.31
N ALA A 72 2.46 9.76 -21.43
CA ALA A 72 2.81 11.12 -21.83
C ALA A 72 1.56 11.99 -22.03
N LEU A 73 0.58 11.47 -22.78
CA LEU A 73 -0.71 12.14 -23.03
C LEU A 73 -1.50 12.37 -21.74
N THR A 74 -1.51 11.37 -20.83
CA THR A 74 -2.16 11.50 -19.52
C THR A 74 -1.51 12.60 -18.68
N ARG A 75 -0.18 12.70 -18.69
CA ARG A 75 0.54 13.80 -18.03
C ARG A 75 0.18 15.15 -18.64
N MET A 76 0.12 15.25 -19.97
CA MET A 76 -0.29 16.48 -20.64
C MET A 76 -1.73 16.87 -20.28
N SER A 77 -2.65 15.90 -20.21
CA SER A 77 -4.06 16.14 -19.83
C SER A 77 -4.20 16.77 -18.45
N PHE A 78 -3.32 16.42 -17.48
CA PHE A 78 -3.32 17.05 -16.16
C PHE A 78 -2.86 18.52 -16.17
N GLU A 79 -2.03 18.91 -17.13
CA GLU A 79 -1.45 20.27 -17.22
C GLU A 79 -2.28 21.20 -18.13
N GLU A 80 -2.91 20.64 -19.17
CA GLU A 80 -3.63 21.38 -20.21
C GLU A 80 -5.11 21.55 -19.87
N LYS A 81 -5.55 22.80 -19.63
CA LYS A 81 -6.95 23.08 -19.28
C LYS A 81 -7.92 22.91 -20.45
N GLU A 82 -7.57 23.40 -21.64
CA GLU A 82 -8.47 23.43 -22.79
C GLU A 82 -8.54 22.08 -23.51
N ARG A 83 -7.39 21.39 -23.60
CA ARG A 83 -7.23 20.12 -24.31
C ARG A 83 -7.25 18.90 -23.39
N GLY A 84 -7.52 19.08 -22.10
CA GLY A 84 -7.48 18.02 -21.10
C GLY A 84 -8.32 16.79 -21.49
N ASP A 85 -9.54 17.00 -21.98
CA ASP A 85 -10.44 15.91 -22.42
C ASP A 85 -9.93 15.21 -23.69
N GLU A 86 -9.56 15.98 -24.71
CA GLU A 86 -9.00 15.46 -25.97
C GLU A 86 -7.79 14.55 -25.70
N LEU A 87 -6.89 15.02 -24.84
CA LEU A 87 -5.66 14.31 -24.47
C LEU A 87 -5.96 13.06 -23.65
N ALA A 88 -6.93 13.11 -22.73
CA ALA A 88 -7.33 11.94 -21.93
C ALA A 88 -8.01 10.87 -22.80
N ASP A 89 -8.84 11.27 -23.76
CA ASP A 89 -9.50 10.35 -24.68
C ASP A 89 -8.51 9.72 -25.66
N GLU A 90 -7.54 10.49 -26.18
CA GLU A 90 -6.43 9.92 -26.95
C GLU A 90 -5.60 8.97 -26.08
N ALA A 91 -5.27 9.34 -24.83
CA ALA A 91 -4.54 8.46 -23.91
C ALA A 91 -5.28 7.13 -23.68
N GLN A 92 -6.61 7.16 -23.54
CA GLN A 92 -7.44 5.96 -23.40
C GLN A 92 -7.39 5.10 -24.66
N ARG A 93 -7.57 5.70 -25.84
CA ARG A 93 -7.51 4.99 -27.14
C ARG A 93 -6.16 4.30 -27.33
N ILE A 94 -5.07 4.98 -27.03
CA ILE A 94 -3.72 4.41 -27.13
C ILE A 94 -3.50 3.29 -26.11
N LEU A 95 -3.99 3.46 -24.87
CA LEU A 95 -3.89 2.41 -23.85
C LEU A 95 -4.69 1.15 -24.24
N ASP A 96 -5.83 1.33 -24.93
CA ASP A 96 -6.65 0.22 -25.41
C ASP A 96 -5.94 -0.64 -26.46
N LEU A 97 -5.00 -0.07 -27.23
CA LEU A 97 -4.13 -0.82 -28.13
C LEU A 97 -3.09 -1.66 -27.36
N ALA A 98 -2.64 -1.20 -26.19
CA ALA A 98 -1.70 -1.94 -25.36
C ALA A 98 -2.35 -3.17 -24.71
N LYS A 99 -3.60 -3.04 -24.23
CA LYS A 99 -4.32 -4.08 -23.44
C LYS A 99 -4.26 -5.51 -24.01
N PRO A 100 -4.58 -5.76 -25.30
CA PRO A 100 -4.57 -7.12 -25.84
C PRO A 100 -3.16 -7.72 -25.97
N LEU A 101 -2.11 -6.89 -25.93
CA LEU A 101 -0.71 -7.31 -26.06
C LEU A 101 -0.10 -7.75 -24.72
N VAL A 102 -0.81 -7.54 -23.60
CA VAL A 102 -0.30 -7.84 -22.26
C VAL A 102 -0.82 -9.17 -21.73
N THR A 103 0.10 -10.10 -21.46
CA THR A 103 -0.22 -11.44 -20.95
C THR A 103 -0.03 -11.55 -19.44
N GLU A 104 1.06 -11.00 -18.92
CA GLU A 104 1.48 -11.16 -17.54
C GLU A 104 0.65 -10.33 -16.55
N ALA A 105 0.40 -10.87 -15.35
CA ALA A 105 -0.39 -10.19 -14.33
C ALA A 105 0.24 -8.85 -13.89
N LYS A 106 1.57 -8.81 -13.73
CA LYS A 106 2.32 -7.60 -13.36
C LYS A 106 2.16 -6.48 -14.39
N ASP A 107 2.22 -6.83 -15.67
CA ASP A 107 2.08 -5.87 -16.76
C ASP A 107 0.63 -5.42 -16.92
N LYS A 108 -0.34 -6.33 -16.71
CA LYS A 108 -1.77 -5.96 -16.64
C LYS A 108 -2.03 -4.96 -15.51
N ALA A 109 -1.35 -5.12 -14.37
CA ALA A 109 -1.43 -4.19 -13.26
C ALA A 109 -0.90 -2.79 -13.63
N GLU A 110 0.20 -2.69 -14.40
CA GLU A 110 0.69 -1.42 -14.94
C GLU A 110 -0.35 -0.73 -15.82
N VAL A 111 -0.90 -1.47 -16.79
CA VAL A 111 -1.92 -0.94 -17.71
C VAL A 111 -3.17 -0.49 -16.95
N LYS A 112 -3.62 -1.26 -15.95
CA LYS A 112 -4.75 -0.89 -15.10
C LYS A 112 -4.47 0.33 -14.24
N THR A 113 -3.24 0.46 -13.73
CA THR A 113 -2.81 1.65 -12.99
C THR A 113 -2.89 2.91 -13.88
N LEU A 114 -2.37 2.84 -15.11
CA LEU A 114 -2.45 3.96 -16.05
C LEU A 114 -3.89 4.26 -16.47
N GLN A 115 -4.73 3.23 -16.65
CA GLN A 115 -6.16 3.41 -16.90
C GLN A 115 -6.84 4.20 -15.77
N GLY A 116 -6.52 3.88 -14.51
CA GLY A 116 -7.01 4.67 -13.37
C GLY A 116 -6.57 6.12 -13.43
N MET A 117 -5.32 6.39 -13.82
CA MET A 117 -4.80 7.75 -13.97
C MET A 117 -5.53 8.54 -15.06
N ILE A 118 -5.85 7.90 -16.19
CA ILE A 118 -6.64 8.52 -17.28
C ILE A 118 -8.02 8.92 -16.77
N TYR A 119 -8.69 8.04 -16.01
CA TYR A 119 -9.98 8.39 -15.39
C TYR A 119 -9.83 9.57 -14.42
N THR A 120 -8.76 9.63 -13.64
CA THR A 120 -8.48 10.80 -12.80
C THR A 120 -8.24 12.07 -13.65
N ALA A 121 -7.58 11.96 -14.81
CA ALA A 121 -7.40 13.09 -15.72
C ALA A 121 -8.75 13.63 -16.25
N LYS A 122 -9.66 12.74 -16.67
CA LYS A 122 -11.03 13.11 -17.09
C LYS A 122 -11.86 13.72 -15.96
N LEU A 123 -11.61 13.30 -14.71
CA LEU A 123 -12.25 13.86 -13.53
C LEU A 123 -11.85 15.32 -13.33
N VAL A 124 -10.54 15.62 -13.38
CA VAL A 124 -10.05 16.95 -13.00
C VAL A 124 -10.43 18.06 -13.99
N VAL A 125 -10.79 17.69 -15.23
CA VAL A 125 -11.31 18.63 -16.25
C VAL A 125 -12.65 19.26 -15.82
N ASP A 126 -13.56 18.46 -15.28
CA ASP A 126 -14.85 18.94 -14.75
C ASP A 126 -15.22 18.18 -13.46
N PRO A 127 -14.59 18.54 -12.33
CA PRO A 127 -14.73 17.77 -11.09
C PRO A 127 -16.15 17.78 -10.53
N MET A 128 -16.96 18.80 -10.84
CA MET A 128 -18.32 18.94 -10.30
C MET A 128 -19.28 17.96 -10.96
N SER A 129 -19.25 17.87 -12.29
CA SER A 129 -20.16 16.98 -13.00
C SER A 129 -19.65 15.53 -13.05
N ARG A 130 -18.32 15.35 -13.00
CA ARG A 130 -17.67 14.06 -13.32
C ARG A 130 -17.05 13.36 -12.12
N GLY A 131 -16.98 14.06 -10.97
CA GLY A 131 -16.31 13.62 -9.75
C GLY A 131 -16.72 12.20 -9.33
N GLN A 132 -18.02 11.95 -9.16
CA GLN A 132 -18.51 10.65 -8.69
C GLN A 132 -18.17 9.51 -9.67
N LEU A 133 -18.48 9.69 -10.95
CA LEU A 133 -18.28 8.66 -11.97
C LEU A 133 -16.81 8.27 -12.10
N TYR A 134 -15.95 9.25 -12.37
CA TYR A 134 -14.55 8.95 -12.65
C TYR A 134 -13.74 8.66 -11.39
N SER A 135 -14.18 9.09 -10.20
CA SER A 135 -13.62 8.63 -8.93
C SER A 135 -13.90 7.15 -8.71
N ALA A 136 -15.14 6.69 -8.96
CA ALA A 136 -15.48 5.28 -8.89
C ALA A 136 -14.70 4.44 -9.92
N MET A 137 -14.59 4.91 -11.16
CA MET A 137 -13.85 4.21 -12.22
C MET A 137 -12.35 4.14 -11.94
N SER A 138 -11.73 5.25 -11.53
CA SER A 138 -10.30 5.26 -11.17
C SER A 138 -10.02 4.39 -9.95
N GLY A 139 -10.83 4.49 -8.90
CA GLY A 139 -10.75 3.65 -7.71
C GLY A 139 -10.82 2.15 -8.04
N LYS A 140 -11.80 1.76 -8.87
CA LYS A 140 -11.93 0.37 -9.35
C LYS A 140 -10.70 -0.08 -10.14
N ALA A 141 -10.19 0.75 -11.05
CA ALA A 141 -9.01 0.41 -11.84
C ALA A 141 -7.77 0.19 -10.95
N TYR A 142 -7.56 1.02 -9.93
CA TYR A 142 -6.47 0.83 -8.97
C TYR A 142 -6.67 -0.43 -8.11
N GLN A 143 -7.90 -0.74 -7.71
CA GLN A 143 -8.20 -1.96 -6.98
C GLN A 143 -7.92 -3.21 -7.82
N GLU A 144 -8.36 -3.23 -9.09
CA GLU A 144 -8.06 -4.31 -10.03
C GLU A 144 -6.54 -4.44 -10.27
N ALA A 145 -5.82 -3.33 -10.40
CA ALA A 145 -4.36 -3.34 -10.52
C ALA A 145 -3.69 -3.99 -9.30
N LEU A 146 -4.15 -3.66 -8.09
CA LEU A 146 -3.63 -4.23 -6.84
C LEU A 146 -4.05 -5.68 -6.62
N GLN A 147 -5.15 -6.14 -7.21
CA GLN A 147 -5.52 -7.56 -7.23
C GLN A 147 -4.60 -8.37 -8.16
N LEU A 148 -4.18 -7.78 -9.28
CA LEU A 148 -3.26 -8.39 -10.24
C LEU A 148 -1.81 -8.42 -9.73
N ASP A 149 -1.36 -7.33 -9.11
CA ASP A 149 -0.04 -7.23 -8.48
C ASP A 149 -0.11 -6.33 -7.23
N PRO A 150 -0.27 -6.92 -6.04
CA PRO A 150 -0.31 -6.17 -4.78
C PRO A 150 1.00 -5.42 -4.46
N THR A 151 2.11 -5.83 -5.07
CA THR A 151 3.43 -5.26 -4.83
C THR A 151 3.76 -4.08 -5.75
N ASN A 152 2.90 -3.81 -6.74
CA ASN A 152 3.11 -2.76 -7.71
C ASN A 152 3.15 -1.36 -7.05
N PRO A 153 4.31 -0.68 -7.03
CA PRO A 153 4.46 0.57 -6.30
C PRO A 153 3.69 1.73 -6.93
N ARG A 154 3.47 1.70 -8.26
CA ARG A 154 2.68 2.73 -8.96
C ARG A 154 1.20 2.57 -8.68
N ALA A 155 0.68 1.33 -8.67
CA ALA A 155 -0.70 1.05 -8.30
C ALA A 155 -1.00 1.54 -6.88
N ARG A 156 -0.12 1.20 -5.92
CA ARG A 156 -0.21 1.66 -4.53
C ARG A 156 -0.15 3.19 -4.44
N LEU A 157 0.81 3.81 -5.12
CA LEU A 157 0.96 5.27 -5.12
C LEU A 157 -0.27 5.98 -5.67
N MET A 158 -0.78 5.55 -6.84
CA MET A 158 -1.94 6.18 -7.46
C MET A 158 -3.21 5.98 -6.62
N SER A 159 -3.37 4.81 -5.98
CA SER A 159 -4.45 4.58 -5.02
C SER A 159 -4.39 5.55 -3.83
N ILE A 160 -3.20 5.74 -3.24
CA ILE A 160 -2.97 6.70 -2.14
C ILE A 160 -3.34 8.11 -2.60
N ARG A 161 -2.84 8.56 -3.75
CA ARG A 161 -3.11 9.90 -4.29
C ARG A 161 -4.59 10.12 -4.57
N SER A 162 -5.28 9.13 -5.13
CA SER A 162 -6.71 9.20 -5.41
C SER A 162 -7.52 9.39 -4.12
N LYS A 163 -7.24 8.57 -3.10
CA LYS A 163 -7.92 8.68 -1.79
C LYS A 163 -7.57 9.99 -1.09
N MET A 164 -6.32 10.43 -1.17
CA MET A 164 -5.87 11.71 -0.63
C MET A 164 -6.57 12.90 -1.30
N GLY A 165 -6.75 12.87 -2.63
CA GLY A 165 -7.49 13.89 -3.37
C GLY A 165 -8.96 13.95 -2.96
N ALA A 166 -9.61 12.80 -2.81
CA ALA A 166 -10.98 12.74 -2.28
C ALA A 166 -11.06 13.29 -0.85
N ALA A 167 -10.13 12.90 0.03
CA ALA A 167 -10.06 13.42 1.39
C ALA A 167 -9.87 14.94 1.41
N GLN A 168 -9.01 15.49 0.55
CA GLN A 168 -8.80 16.93 0.41
C GLN A 168 -10.09 17.64 -0.06
N PHE A 169 -10.80 17.06 -1.03
CA PHE A 169 -12.07 17.60 -1.53
C PHE A 169 -13.13 17.70 -0.41
N PHE A 170 -13.26 16.65 0.40
CA PHE A 170 -14.18 16.61 1.54
C PHE A 170 -13.61 17.22 2.82
N LYS A 171 -12.45 17.90 2.74
CA LYS A 171 -11.76 18.54 3.88
C LYS A 171 -11.47 17.59 5.05
N GLN A 172 -11.21 16.33 4.75
CA GLN A 172 -10.82 15.27 5.69
C GLN A 172 -9.31 15.31 5.99
N ASP A 173 -8.90 14.57 7.03
CA ASP A 173 -7.49 14.49 7.43
C ASP A 173 -6.64 13.75 6.41
N LEU A 174 -5.50 14.35 6.04
CA LEU A 174 -4.57 13.81 5.05
C LEU A 174 -3.46 12.97 5.68
N PHE A 175 -3.28 13.05 7.00
CA PHE A 175 -2.20 12.35 7.73
C PHE A 175 -2.15 10.84 7.45
N PRO A 176 -3.26 10.08 7.41
CA PRO A 176 -3.21 8.65 7.11
C PRO A 176 -2.63 8.32 5.74
N PHE A 177 -2.86 9.18 4.73
CA PHE A 177 -2.36 8.96 3.37
C PHE A 177 -0.89 9.33 3.23
N ILE A 178 -0.44 10.37 3.96
CA ILE A 178 0.98 10.73 4.05
C ILE A 178 1.78 9.58 4.70
N GLN A 179 1.25 8.95 5.74
CA GLN A 179 1.90 7.78 6.36
C GLN A 179 1.96 6.58 5.42
N GLN A 180 0.89 6.30 4.67
CA GLN A 180 0.91 5.26 3.64
C GLN A 180 1.96 5.53 2.55
N ALA A 181 2.12 6.80 2.14
CA ALA A 181 3.14 7.18 1.16
C ALA A 181 4.57 6.99 1.71
N LYS A 182 4.80 7.23 3.01
CA LYS A 182 6.09 6.97 3.68
C LYS A 182 6.43 5.48 3.66
N VAL A 183 5.51 4.62 4.08
CA VAL A 183 5.69 3.16 4.04
C VAL A 183 5.96 2.67 2.62
N LEU A 184 5.19 3.15 1.65
CA LEU A 184 5.41 2.81 0.24
C LEU A 184 6.80 3.24 -0.25
N LEU A 185 7.30 4.38 0.22
CA LEU A 185 8.62 4.87 -0.16
C LEU A 185 9.74 4.00 0.42
N ASP A 186 9.60 3.53 1.66
CA ASP A 186 10.55 2.63 2.31
C ASP A 186 10.62 1.28 1.59
N GLU A 187 9.50 0.82 1.03
CA GLU A 187 9.40 -0.43 0.27
C GLU A 187 9.65 -0.25 -1.24
N TRP A 188 9.87 0.98 -1.73
CA TRP A 188 9.86 1.29 -3.16
C TRP A 188 10.89 0.47 -3.94
N ASP A 189 12.08 0.31 -3.36
CA ASP A 189 13.22 -0.36 -4.01
C ASP A 189 13.15 -1.90 -3.89
N ASN A 190 12.17 -2.45 -3.17
CA ASN A 190 11.93 -3.89 -3.13
C ASN A 190 11.25 -4.39 -4.41
N PHE A 191 10.62 -3.49 -5.17
CA PHE A 191 10.00 -3.82 -6.44
C PHE A 191 11.05 -3.96 -7.55
N THR A 192 11.12 -5.13 -8.17
CA THR A 192 11.99 -5.39 -9.33
C THR A 192 11.16 -5.41 -10.62
N PRO A 193 11.34 -4.42 -11.52
CA PRO A 193 10.68 -4.44 -12.83
C PRO A 193 11.15 -5.60 -13.69
N THR A 194 10.25 -6.16 -14.52
CA THR A 194 10.53 -7.31 -15.40
C THR A 194 11.69 -7.05 -16.38
N SER A 195 11.87 -5.80 -16.82
CA SER A 195 13.03 -5.39 -17.60
C SER A 195 13.37 -3.92 -17.37
N LYS A 196 14.52 -3.48 -17.89
CA LYS A 196 14.93 -2.06 -17.85
C LYS A 196 14.00 -1.11 -18.60
N LEU A 197 13.16 -1.64 -19.49
CA LEU A 197 12.17 -0.87 -20.24
C LEU A 197 10.81 -0.79 -19.54
N HIS A 198 10.59 -1.56 -18.47
CA HIS A 198 9.34 -1.54 -17.73
C HIS A 198 9.20 -0.27 -16.88
N PRO A 199 7.97 0.12 -16.54
CA PRO A 199 7.70 1.31 -15.75
C PRO A 199 8.50 1.36 -14.44
N ASN A 200 9.23 2.47 -14.25
CA ASN A 200 10.02 2.77 -13.06
C ASN A 200 9.77 4.20 -12.53
N TRP A 201 8.78 4.90 -13.08
CA TRP A 201 8.37 6.23 -12.66
C TRP A 201 7.62 6.20 -11.32
N GLY A 202 7.47 7.36 -10.69
CA GLY A 202 6.61 7.55 -9.51
C GLY A 202 7.34 7.76 -8.20
N LYS A 203 8.62 7.37 -8.08
CA LYS A 203 9.37 7.49 -6.80
C LYS A 203 9.42 8.94 -6.29
N LYS A 204 9.73 9.89 -7.18
CA LYS A 204 9.74 11.34 -6.86
C LYS A 204 8.36 11.84 -6.43
N ILE A 205 7.30 11.29 -7.01
CA ILE A 205 5.92 11.64 -6.64
C ILE A 205 5.61 11.10 -5.24
N ALA A 206 5.96 9.85 -4.95
CA ALA A 206 5.83 9.26 -3.61
C ALA A 206 6.58 10.07 -2.55
N GLN A 207 7.82 10.50 -2.86
CA GLN A 207 8.61 11.38 -2.01
C GLN A 207 7.91 12.72 -1.75
N SER A 208 7.32 13.34 -2.78
CA SER A 208 6.57 14.58 -2.63
C SER A 208 5.36 14.42 -1.71
N VAL A 209 4.58 13.34 -1.88
CA VAL A 209 3.43 13.04 -1.03
C VAL A 209 3.86 12.79 0.42
N ALA A 210 4.94 12.01 0.63
CA ALA A 210 5.48 11.71 1.95
C ALA A 210 6.05 12.93 2.69
N LYS A 211 6.49 13.96 1.93
CA LYS A 211 7.03 15.23 2.43
C LYS A 211 5.98 16.34 2.55
N ALA A 212 4.73 16.11 2.17
CA ALA A 212 3.68 17.12 2.30
C ALA A 212 3.53 17.52 3.77
N ASP A 213 4.02 18.73 4.11
CA ASP A 213 4.13 19.22 5.48
C ASP A 213 2.76 19.41 6.13
N ILE A 214 2.68 18.99 7.40
CA ILE A 214 1.52 19.09 8.29
C ILE A 214 1.35 20.56 8.71
N LYS A 215 1.00 21.46 7.79
CA LYS A 215 0.45 22.79 8.16
C LYS A 215 -0.95 22.69 8.82
N SER A 216 -1.45 21.47 9.05
CA SER A 216 -2.67 21.16 9.79
C SER A 216 -2.41 20.82 11.27
N GLU A 217 -1.27 21.21 11.86
CA GLU A 217 -1.05 21.09 13.32
C GLU A 217 -2.19 21.74 14.16
N LYS A 218 -2.91 22.72 13.59
CA LYS A 218 -4.15 23.29 14.15
C LYS A 218 -5.41 22.41 13.98
N SER A 219 -5.42 21.46 13.04
CA SER A 219 -6.47 20.46 12.83
C SER A 219 -6.37 19.30 13.82
N SER A 220 -5.15 18.90 14.21
CA SER A 220 -4.89 17.86 15.24
C SER A 220 -5.54 18.19 16.60
N LYS A 221 -5.59 19.48 16.98
CA LYS A 221 -6.30 19.94 18.20
C LYS A 221 -7.82 20.09 18.01
N ARG A 222 -8.30 20.23 16.77
CA ARG A 222 -9.74 20.41 16.44
C ARG A 222 -10.44 19.05 16.30
N THR A 223 -9.75 18.02 15.81
CA THR A 223 -10.21 16.63 15.80
C THR A 223 -10.24 16.01 17.20
N ALA A 224 -9.31 16.37 18.10
CA ALA A 224 -9.38 15.98 19.52
C ALA A 224 -10.61 16.58 20.26
N LYS A 225 -11.16 17.70 19.78
CA LYS A 225 -12.36 18.36 20.34
C LYS A 225 -13.66 17.92 19.65
N LEU A 226 -13.60 17.56 18.36
CA LEU A 226 -14.74 17.04 17.59
C LEU A 226 -15.00 15.55 17.87
N ALA A 227 -13.96 14.74 18.10
CA ALA A 227 -14.09 13.35 18.56
C ALA A 227 -14.85 13.26 19.89
N LYS A 228 -14.65 14.24 20.78
CA LYS A 228 -15.36 14.38 22.05
C LYS A 228 -16.80 14.90 21.92
N SER A 229 -17.17 15.43 20.74
CA SER A 229 -18.51 15.95 20.44
C SER A 229 -19.38 14.95 19.68
N LEU A 230 -18.76 13.97 19.01
CA LEU A 230 -19.45 12.93 18.23
C LEU A 230 -19.73 11.66 19.05
N GLU A 231 -19.22 11.57 20.28
CA GLU A 231 -19.58 10.53 21.28
C GLU A 231 -21.06 10.59 21.72
N ASN A 232 -21.84 11.62 21.33
CA ASN A 232 -23.22 11.83 21.83
C ASN A 232 -24.35 11.63 20.79
N SER A 233 -24.14 11.01 19.64
CA SER A 233 -25.30 10.68 18.78
C SER A 233 -25.08 9.45 17.91
N SER A 234 -25.69 8.34 18.33
CA SER A 234 -25.83 7.10 17.59
C SER A 234 -27.07 7.12 16.69
N ALA A 235 -26.93 6.74 15.41
CA ALA A 235 -27.75 5.69 14.76
C ALA A 235 -27.45 5.49 13.25
N GLN A 236 -27.09 4.24 12.92
CA GLN A 236 -27.55 3.41 11.78
C GLN A 236 -27.25 3.78 10.31
N THR A 237 -26.32 3.03 9.67
CA THR A 237 -26.55 1.96 8.65
C THR A 237 -25.31 1.75 7.74
N THR A 238 -24.95 0.49 7.48
CA THR A 238 -23.88 -0.07 6.60
C THR A 238 -24.27 -0.08 5.08
N PRO A 239 -23.47 -0.50 4.03
CA PRO A 239 -22.14 -1.19 3.90
C PRO A 239 -21.26 -0.67 2.67
N PRO A 240 -20.27 -1.38 2.03
CA PRO A 240 -19.35 -2.48 2.42
C PRO A 240 -17.84 -2.13 2.33
N ASP A 241 -17.06 -2.70 3.25
CA ASP A 241 -15.60 -2.64 3.36
C ASP A 241 -14.87 -3.59 2.38
N SER A 242 -13.89 -3.09 1.62
CA SER A 242 -12.74 -3.89 1.15
C SER A 242 -11.51 -3.06 0.74
N LEU A 243 -11.23 -1.96 1.46
CA LEU A 243 -9.98 -1.17 1.30
C LEU A 243 -9.32 -0.75 2.63
N LEU A 244 -9.79 -1.28 3.76
CA LEU A 244 -9.22 -1.08 5.08
C LEU A 244 -8.74 -2.44 5.57
N GLY A 245 -7.47 -2.54 5.97
CA GLY A 245 -6.95 -3.77 6.56
C GLY A 245 -7.84 -4.23 7.72
N PHE A 246 -7.85 -5.53 7.99
CA PHE A 246 -8.75 -6.14 8.95
C PHE A 246 -8.61 -5.53 10.35
N SER A 247 -9.70 -5.54 11.10
CA SER A 247 -9.71 -5.15 12.50
C SER A 247 -9.73 -6.36 13.43
N ILE A 248 -9.14 -6.22 14.61
CA ILE A 248 -9.33 -7.13 15.74
C ILE A 248 -9.99 -6.35 16.86
N GLU A 249 -11.17 -6.78 17.31
CA GLU A 249 -11.81 -6.30 18.54
C GLU A 249 -11.59 -7.37 19.61
N ALA A 250 -10.73 -7.08 20.59
CA ALA A 250 -10.45 -7.94 21.73
C ALA A 250 -11.23 -7.44 22.95
N THR A 251 -12.20 -8.23 23.40
CA THR A 251 -12.94 -7.99 24.64
C THR A 251 -12.27 -8.78 25.76
N ILE A 252 -11.55 -8.09 26.64
CA ILE A 252 -10.98 -8.64 27.86
C ILE A 252 -12.05 -8.69 28.93
N THR A 253 -12.22 -9.87 29.52
CA THR A 253 -13.22 -10.18 30.54
C THR A 253 -12.59 -10.84 31.75
N GLY A 254 -13.36 -10.93 32.83
CA GLY A 254 -12.89 -11.59 34.06
C GLY A 254 -11.89 -10.77 34.86
N LEU A 255 -11.83 -9.45 34.66
CA LEU A 255 -10.96 -8.58 35.47
C LEU A 255 -11.50 -8.51 36.90
N ARG A 256 -10.62 -8.53 37.90
CA ARG A 256 -11.07 -8.56 39.31
C ARG A 256 -11.54 -7.19 39.83
N SER A 257 -10.98 -6.12 39.28
CA SER A 257 -11.29 -4.71 39.61
C SER A 257 -11.36 -3.84 38.35
N ASN A 258 -11.70 -2.57 38.53
CA ASN A 258 -11.61 -1.53 37.49
C ASN A 258 -10.32 -0.68 37.64
N ASP A 259 -9.43 -1.08 38.54
CA ASP A 259 -8.25 -0.30 38.89
C ASP A 259 -7.19 -0.48 37.80
N GLY A 260 -6.44 0.59 37.52
CA GLY A 260 -5.39 0.52 36.52
C GLY A 260 -5.92 0.40 35.08
N VAL A 261 -5.18 -0.35 34.25
CA VAL A 261 -5.45 -0.46 32.80
C VAL A 261 -5.09 -1.82 32.21
N ILE A 262 -5.60 -2.10 31.02
CA ILE A 262 -5.06 -3.16 30.17
C ILE A 262 -3.92 -2.63 29.32
N LEU A 263 -2.77 -3.28 29.38
CA LEU A 263 -1.67 -3.13 28.43
C LEU A 263 -1.63 -4.36 27.53
N ILE A 264 -1.82 -4.16 26.24
CA ILE A 264 -2.01 -5.24 25.28
C ILE A 264 -1.10 -5.05 24.08
N SER A 265 -0.52 -6.15 23.61
CA SER A 265 0.41 -6.17 22.49
C SER A 265 0.00 -7.23 21.47
N LEU A 266 0.08 -6.84 20.20
CA LEU A 266 -0.13 -7.68 19.03
C LEU A 266 1.23 -7.95 18.37
N GLN A 267 1.51 -9.21 18.09
CA GLN A 267 2.78 -9.68 17.52
C GLN A 267 2.55 -10.38 16.18
N ASN A 268 3.48 -10.23 15.23
CA ASN A 268 3.49 -11.01 13.98
C ASN A 268 4.08 -12.42 14.20
N ASN A 269 4.11 -13.24 13.14
CA ASN A 269 4.66 -14.60 13.19
C ASN A 269 6.16 -14.66 13.56
N GLN A 270 6.89 -13.57 13.41
CA GLN A 270 8.30 -13.40 13.80
C GLN A 270 8.47 -12.97 15.27
N LYS A 271 7.38 -12.91 16.05
CA LYS A 271 7.33 -12.44 17.45
C LYS A 271 7.60 -10.94 17.61
N GLU A 272 7.66 -10.18 16.53
CA GLU A 272 7.83 -8.73 16.55
C GLU A 272 6.52 -8.05 16.93
N ILE A 273 6.59 -7.03 17.79
CA ILE A 273 5.40 -6.30 18.23
C ILE A 273 5.00 -5.29 17.16
N VAL A 274 3.88 -5.55 16.49
CA VAL A 274 3.37 -4.69 15.42
C VAL A 274 2.48 -3.56 15.95
N LYS A 275 1.78 -3.79 17.07
CA LYS A 275 0.93 -2.77 17.73
C LYS A 275 0.91 -2.99 19.24
N ARG A 276 0.82 -1.90 20.00
CA ARG A 276 0.49 -1.89 21.42
C ARG A 276 -0.63 -0.89 21.70
N LYS A 277 -1.49 -1.20 22.66
CA LYS A 277 -2.51 -0.27 23.16
C LYS A 277 -2.58 -0.33 24.67
N LYS A 278 -3.08 0.77 25.25
CA LYS A 278 -3.51 0.90 26.65
C LYS A 278 -5.02 1.11 26.63
N ALA A 279 -5.76 0.41 27.47
CA ALA A 279 -7.21 0.51 27.54
C ALA A 279 -7.70 0.64 28.99
N THR A 280 -8.68 1.51 29.19
CA THR A 280 -9.34 1.70 30.48
C THR A 280 -10.28 0.55 30.78
N ILE A 281 -10.48 0.28 32.07
CA ILE A 281 -11.33 -0.82 32.52
C ILE A 281 -12.63 -0.25 33.05
N GLN A 282 -13.74 -0.80 32.57
CA GLN A 282 -15.08 -0.45 33.02
C GLN A 282 -15.88 -1.74 33.19
N ASN A 283 -16.65 -1.82 34.27
CA ASN A 283 -17.47 -3.01 34.58
C ASN A 283 -16.67 -4.32 34.52
N LYS A 284 -15.42 -4.30 35.00
CA LYS A 284 -14.50 -5.44 35.04
C LYS A 284 -14.19 -6.01 33.65
N GLN A 285 -14.26 -5.16 32.63
CA GLN A 285 -13.99 -5.49 31.23
C GLN A 285 -13.20 -4.37 30.56
N ALA A 286 -12.51 -4.71 29.48
CA ALA A 286 -11.89 -3.74 28.59
C ALA A 286 -12.06 -4.18 27.14
N VAL A 287 -12.34 -3.23 26.26
CA VAL A 287 -12.44 -3.50 24.81
C VAL A 287 -11.28 -2.81 24.13
N VAL A 288 -10.54 -3.56 23.32
CA VAL A 288 -9.39 -3.05 22.58
C VAL A 288 -9.55 -3.36 21.10
N GLN A 289 -9.50 -2.33 20.28
CA GLN A 289 -9.59 -2.46 18.83
C GLN A 289 -8.22 -2.27 18.18
N PHE A 290 -7.84 -3.13 17.23
CA PHE A 290 -6.67 -2.98 16.38
C PHE A 290 -7.12 -2.93 14.93
N ASP A 291 -7.00 -1.79 14.25
CA ASP A 291 -7.51 -1.63 12.88
C ASP A 291 -6.40 -1.69 11.82
N GLY A 292 -6.74 -1.90 10.55
CA GLY A 292 -5.78 -1.75 9.45
C GLY A 292 -4.68 -2.81 9.48
N LEU A 293 -4.98 -4.03 9.92
CA LEU A 293 -4.07 -5.16 9.95
C LEU A 293 -4.09 -5.87 8.60
N GLN A 294 -2.93 -6.32 8.14
CA GLN A 294 -2.85 -7.13 6.92
C GLN A 294 -3.32 -8.55 7.20
N PRO A 295 -3.76 -9.31 6.19
CA PRO A 295 -3.98 -10.73 6.35
C PRO A 295 -2.69 -11.42 6.82
N GLY A 296 -2.78 -12.31 7.80
CA GLY A 296 -1.60 -13.00 8.33
C GLY A 296 -1.82 -13.69 9.66
N THR A 297 -0.77 -14.29 10.21
CA THR A 297 -0.80 -14.92 11.53
C THR A 297 -0.32 -13.94 12.59
N TYR A 298 -1.14 -13.75 13.62
CA TYR A 298 -0.85 -12.87 14.74
C TYR A 298 -0.90 -13.61 16.06
N ALA A 299 -0.16 -13.11 17.04
CA ALA A 299 -0.31 -13.49 18.45
C ALA A 299 -0.68 -12.26 19.28
N LEU A 300 -1.40 -12.48 20.38
CA LEU A 300 -1.85 -11.40 21.25
C LEU A 300 -1.59 -11.79 22.70
N LYS A 301 -1.06 -10.84 23.48
CA LYS A 301 -0.90 -10.96 24.94
C LYS A 301 -1.21 -9.65 25.62
N TYR A 302 -1.71 -9.72 26.85
CA TYR A 302 -2.05 -8.54 27.65
C TYR A 302 -1.82 -8.76 29.14
N ILE A 303 -1.73 -7.65 29.87
CA ILE A 303 -1.66 -7.59 31.32
C ILE A 303 -2.68 -6.59 31.85
N HIS A 304 -3.20 -6.86 33.04
CA HIS A 304 -3.96 -5.96 33.89
C HIS A 304 -2.99 -5.25 34.84
N ASP A 305 -2.51 -4.10 34.40
CA ASP A 305 -1.56 -3.25 35.14
C ASP A 305 -2.36 -2.41 36.15
N GLU A 306 -2.52 -2.96 37.36
CA GLU A 306 -3.39 -2.42 38.42
C GLU A 306 -2.76 -1.19 39.08
N ASN A 307 -1.43 -1.17 39.19
CA ASN A 307 -0.68 -0.09 39.83
C ASN A 307 -0.14 0.98 38.84
N ASN A 308 -0.40 0.83 37.53
CA ASN A 308 0.05 1.71 36.44
C ASN A 308 1.59 1.82 36.30
N ASP A 309 2.34 0.79 36.67
CA ASP A 309 3.81 0.81 36.54
C ASP A 309 4.32 0.33 35.18
N GLY A 310 3.41 -0.12 34.30
CA GLY A 310 3.74 -0.48 32.93
C GLY A 310 4.27 -1.90 32.73
N LYS A 311 4.35 -2.71 33.78
CA LYS A 311 4.89 -4.08 33.74
C LYS A 311 3.97 -5.05 34.48
N LEU A 312 4.16 -6.34 34.23
CA LEU A 312 3.48 -7.37 35.01
C LEU A 312 4.19 -7.52 36.35
N ASN A 313 3.44 -7.35 37.44
CA ASN A 313 3.97 -7.58 38.77
C ASN A 313 3.92 -9.05 39.16
N PHE A 314 4.93 -9.46 39.93
CA PHE A 314 5.10 -10.83 40.38
C PHE A 314 5.20 -10.86 41.92
N GLY A 315 4.47 -11.79 42.53
CA GLY A 315 4.53 -12.07 43.96
C GLY A 315 5.49 -13.23 44.27
N PHE A 316 5.11 -14.02 45.28
CA PHE A 316 5.89 -15.17 45.74
C PHE A 316 6.13 -16.19 44.60
N MET A 317 7.34 -16.77 44.55
CA MET A 317 7.76 -17.74 43.52
C MET A 317 7.55 -17.30 42.05
N HIS A 318 7.72 -16.00 41.73
CA HIS A 318 7.53 -15.45 40.37
C HIS A 318 6.13 -15.69 39.79
N ILE A 319 5.12 -15.82 40.64
CA ILE A 319 3.73 -15.94 40.23
C ILE A 319 3.18 -14.54 39.94
N PRO A 320 2.54 -14.29 38.78
CA PRO A 320 1.89 -13.02 38.50
C PRO A 320 0.92 -12.62 39.62
N SER A 321 1.13 -11.45 40.22
CA SER A 321 0.22 -10.87 41.23
C SER A 321 -0.92 -10.08 40.59
N GLU A 322 -0.81 -9.83 39.29
CA GLU A 322 -1.71 -9.08 38.44
C GLU A 322 -2.29 -9.96 37.33
N GLY A 323 -3.39 -9.51 36.74
CA GLY A 323 -4.07 -10.26 35.70
C GLY A 323 -3.26 -10.32 34.41
N TYR A 324 -3.33 -11.43 33.68
CA TYR A 324 -2.69 -11.56 32.38
C TYR A 324 -3.49 -12.48 31.46
N GLY A 325 -3.19 -12.43 30.16
CA GLY A 325 -3.81 -13.35 29.21
C GLY A 325 -3.20 -13.33 27.83
N TYR A 326 -3.63 -14.30 27.02
CA TYR A 326 -3.16 -14.56 25.68
C TYR A 326 -4.34 -14.83 24.74
N ALA A 327 -4.12 -14.65 23.44
CA ALA A 327 -5.05 -15.16 22.43
C ALA A 327 -5.30 -16.67 22.58
N ASN A 328 -6.47 -17.10 22.09
CA ASN A 328 -7.03 -18.45 22.27
C ASN A 328 -7.23 -18.88 23.73
N ASN A 329 -7.19 -17.94 24.69
CA ASN A 329 -7.16 -18.25 26.12
C ASN A 329 -6.11 -19.32 26.47
N ALA A 330 -4.97 -19.28 25.76
CA ALA A 330 -3.93 -20.28 25.89
C ALA A 330 -3.31 -20.25 27.30
N ARG A 331 -3.08 -21.46 27.84
CA ARG A 331 -2.49 -21.67 29.17
C ARG A 331 -1.22 -22.52 29.07
N GLY A 332 -0.20 -22.15 29.82
CA GLY A 332 0.98 -22.97 30.05
C GLY A 332 0.84 -23.78 31.35
N SER A 333 1.57 -24.89 31.46
CA SER A 333 1.58 -25.72 32.68
C SER A 333 2.56 -25.22 33.74
N MET A 334 3.71 -24.69 33.32
CA MET A 334 4.72 -24.05 34.18
C MET A 334 5.37 -22.88 33.42
N GLY A 335 4.72 -21.71 33.46
CA GLY A 335 5.13 -20.52 32.71
C GLY A 335 4.19 -20.16 31.56
N PRO A 336 4.59 -19.21 30.68
CA PRO A 336 3.74 -18.77 29.58
C PRO A 336 3.46 -19.90 28.58
N PRO A 337 2.30 -19.90 27.90
CA PRO A 337 2.01 -20.85 26.83
C PRO A 337 3.03 -20.74 25.69
N ALA A 338 3.24 -21.84 24.97
CA ALA A 338 4.03 -21.83 23.73
C ALA A 338 3.46 -20.82 22.73
N PHE A 339 4.34 -20.14 21.98
CA PHE A 339 3.95 -19.03 21.09
C PHE A 339 2.87 -19.47 20.10
N GLU A 340 3.04 -20.65 19.52
CA GLU A 340 2.16 -21.25 18.52
C GLU A 340 0.73 -21.41 19.06
N LYS A 341 0.57 -21.67 20.37
CA LYS A 341 -0.74 -21.77 21.03
C LYS A 341 -1.43 -20.40 21.20
N THR A 342 -0.67 -19.32 21.15
CA THR A 342 -1.17 -17.93 21.26
C THR A 342 -1.41 -17.28 19.90
N THR A 343 -1.17 -18.00 18.79
CA THR A 343 -1.36 -17.48 17.44
C THR A 343 -2.76 -17.74 16.87
N PHE A 344 -3.21 -16.88 15.97
CA PHE A 344 -4.46 -17.02 15.22
C PHE A 344 -4.32 -16.39 13.82
N PRO A 345 -5.03 -16.94 12.81
CA PRO A 345 -5.07 -16.34 11.48
C PRO A 345 -6.01 -15.12 11.48
N LEU A 346 -5.62 -14.09 10.73
CA LEU A 346 -6.44 -12.93 10.43
C LEU A 346 -6.70 -12.89 8.92
N GLN A 347 -7.91 -13.26 8.52
CA GLN A 347 -8.36 -13.27 7.11
C GLN A 347 -9.62 -12.42 6.90
N SER A 348 -10.18 -11.88 7.98
CA SER A 348 -11.33 -10.99 8.04
C SER A 348 -11.25 -10.18 9.33
N ASN A 349 -12.14 -9.19 9.49
CA ASN A 349 -12.34 -8.57 10.80
C ASN A 349 -12.67 -9.65 11.84
N LEU A 350 -12.03 -9.59 13.00
CA LEU A 350 -12.07 -10.63 14.01
C LEU A 350 -12.49 -10.03 15.34
N LYS A 351 -13.56 -10.56 15.93
CA LYS A 351 -13.90 -10.30 17.33
C LYS A 351 -13.46 -11.48 18.16
N MET A 352 -12.82 -11.23 19.29
CA MET A 352 -12.40 -12.28 20.21
C MET A 352 -12.64 -11.87 21.66
N THR A 353 -13.06 -12.83 22.47
CA THR A 353 -13.20 -12.66 23.91
C THR A 353 -12.06 -13.36 24.61
N LEU A 354 -11.35 -12.61 25.44
CA LEU A 354 -10.20 -13.08 26.20
C LEU A 354 -10.58 -13.09 27.69
N SER A 355 -10.31 -14.19 28.36
CA SER A 355 -10.56 -14.34 29.79
C SER A 355 -9.26 -14.09 30.55
N THR A 356 -9.30 -13.14 31.47
CA THR A 356 -8.15 -12.79 32.30
C THR A 356 -7.86 -13.91 33.28
N MET A 357 -6.59 -14.26 33.42
CA MET A 357 -6.11 -15.19 34.41
C MET A 357 -5.53 -14.43 35.59
N TYR A 358 -5.87 -14.90 36.78
CA TYR A 358 -5.24 -14.54 38.04
C TYR A 358 -4.79 -15.84 38.71
N HIS A 359 -3.82 -15.73 39.61
CA HIS A 359 -3.37 -16.83 40.45
C HIS A 359 -3.91 -16.71 41.87
#